data_AF-A0A2T0TNE6-F1
#
_entry.id   AF-A0A2T0TNE6-F1
#
_cell.length_a   1.000
_cell.length_b   1.000
_cell.length_c   1.000
_cell.angle_alpha   90.00
_cell.angle_beta   90.00
_cell.angle_gamma   90.00
#
_symmetry.space_group_name_H-M   'P 1'
#
loop_
_entity.id
_entity.type
_entity.pdbx_description
1 polymer ?
#
loop_
_entity_poly.entity_id
_entity_poly.type
_entity_poly.pdbx_seq_one_letter_code
_entity_poly.pdbx_strand_id
1 'polypeptide(L)'
;MHCRKNDPHRVEQRTGQEDLLAYWLTAIAEFHSLHTQLSDCLAVHNHSLTSSPETAQWIGQCSVRQVKTLIATMHNELEALLNDANQFERLTKREGYEQLATHVNHVRHLNQQAKTLLCLASLPTG
;
A
#
# COMPACT_ATOMS: atom_id res chain seq x y z
N MET A 1 16.83 -10.47 -50.38
CA MET A 1 16.12 -9.48 -49.54
C MET A 1 15.03 -10.21 -48.75
N HIS A 2 15.22 -10.40 -47.45
CA HIS A 2 14.23 -11.01 -46.55
C HIS A 2 13.50 -9.90 -45.80
N CYS A 3 12.22 -9.68 -46.10
CA CYS A 3 11.37 -8.77 -45.33
C CYS A 3 11.08 -9.39 -43.95
N ARG A 4 11.68 -8.84 -42.90
CA ARG A 4 11.25 -9.10 -41.51
C ARG A 4 9.84 -8.54 -41.33
N LYS A 5 8.87 -9.42 -41.15
CA LYS A 5 7.55 -9.06 -40.63
C LYS A 5 7.74 -8.59 -39.18
N ASN A 6 7.52 -7.30 -38.94
CA ASN A 6 7.39 -6.76 -37.59
C ASN A 6 6.07 -7.27 -37.02
N ASP A 7 6.17 -7.97 -35.89
CA ASP A 7 5.03 -8.50 -35.14
C ASP A 7 4.42 -7.37 -34.27
N PRO A 8 3.21 -6.87 -34.57
CA PRO A 8 2.61 -5.73 -33.86
C PRO A 8 2.24 -6.04 -32.40
N HIS A 9 2.07 -7.32 -32.04
CA HIS A 9 1.77 -7.73 -30.67
C HIS A 9 2.91 -7.48 -29.68
N ARG A 10 4.15 -7.32 -30.15
CA ARG A 10 5.32 -7.18 -29.27
C ARG A 10 5.49 -5.77 -28.70
N VAL A 11 4.85 -4.77 -29.29
CA VAL A 11 5.01 -3.36 -28.91
C VAL A 11 4.00 -2.94 -27.83
N GLU A 12 2.74 -3.37 -27.91
CA GLU A 12 1.70 -3.02 -26.93
C GLU A 12 1.92 -3.67 -25.55
N GLN A 13 2.50 -4.87 -25.48
CA GLN A 13 2.78 -5.51 -24.18
C GLN A 13 3.92 -4.86 -23.39
N ARG A 14 4.82 -4.12 -24.06
CA ARG A 14 5.94 -3.45 -23.38
C ARG A 14 5.48 -2.26 -22.56
N THR A 15 4.58 -1.46 -23.12
CA THR A 15 4.12 -0.22 -22.48
C THR A 15 3.31 -0.51 -21.22
N GLY A 16 2.40 -1.50 -21.26
CA GLY A 16 1.59 -1.86 -20.09
C GLY A 16 2.40 -2.45 -18.92
N GLN A 17 3.52 -3.12 -19.20
CA GLN A 17 4.41 -3.68 -18.17
C GLN A 17 5.26 -2.60 -17.48
N GLU A 18 5.79 -1.67 -18.26
CA GLU A 18 6.56 -0.52 -17.75
C GLU A 18 5.66 0.42 -16.93
N ASP A 19 4.44 0.67 -17.41
CA ASP A 19 3.42 1.42 -16.66
C ASP A 19 3.09 0.74 -15.34
N LEU A 20 2.88 -0.58 -15.34
CA LEU A 20 2.57 -1.33 -14.12
C LEU A 20 3.70 -1.26 -13.08
N LEU A 21 4.96 -1.34 -13.52
CA LEU A 21 6.12 -1.17 -12.65
C LEU A 21 6.22 0.25 -12.09
N ALA A 22 5.93 1.27 -12.90
CA ALA A 22 5.89 2.66 -12.44
C ALA A 22 4.76 2.89 -11.42
N TYR A 23 3.58 2.33 -11.66
CA TYR A 23 2.47 2.34 -10.70
C TYR A 23 2.84 1.63 -9.41
N TRP A 24 3.52 0.49 -9.51
CA TRP A 24 4.00 -0.25 -8.34
C TRP A 24 4.95 0.57 -7.47
N LEU A 25 5.99 1.16 -8.07
CA LEU A 25 6.96 1.99 -7.34
C LEU A 25 6.28 3.18 -6.66
N THR A 26 5.35 3.82 -7.37
CA THR A 26 4.57 4.94 -6.83
C THR A 26 3.69 4.50 -5.66
N ALA A 27 2.97 3.39 -5.81
CA ALA A 27 2.08 2.86 -4.79
C ALA A 27 2.85 2.47 -3.52
N ILE A 28 4.02 1.84 -3.65
CA ILE A 28 4.86 1.44 -2.50
C ILE A 28 5.51 2.64 -1.81
N ALA A 29 6.00 3.63 -2.55
CA ALA A 29 6.56 4.84 -1.95
C ALA A 29 5.50 5.58 -1.10
N GLU A 30 4.28 5.70 -1.65
CA GLU A 30 3.14 6.27 -0.95
C GLU A 30 2.72 5.42 0.26
N PHE A 31 2.70 4.10 0.11
CA PHE A 31 2.37 3.16 1.18
C PHE A 31 3.29 3.31 2.38
N HIS A 32 4.60 3.36 2.13
CA HIS A 32 5.61 3.56 3.17
C HIS A 32 5.38 4.89 3.90
N SER A 33 5.16 5.98 3.15
CA SER A 33 4.90 7.30 3.74
C SER A 33 3.65 7.31 4.63
N LEU A 34 2.56 6.69 4.18
CA LEU A 34 1.29 6.63 4.92
C LEU A 34 1.40 5.74 6.16
N HIS A 35 2.12 4.62 6.06
CA HIS A 35 2.40 3.74 7.19
C HIS A 35 3.17 4.45 8.30
N THR A 36 4.24 5.19 7.94
CA THR A 36 5.02 5.99 8.89
C THR A 36 4.13 7.03 9.57
N GLN A 37 3.35 7.79 8.81
CA GLN A 37 2.46 8.82 9.36
C GLN A 37 1.41 8.24 10.33
N LEU A 38 0.79 7.11 10.00
CA LEU A 38 -0.18 6.45 10.90
C LEU A 38 0.50 5.96 12.18
N SER A 39 1.71 5.42 12.07
CA SER A 39 2.49 4.94 13.22
C SER A 39 2.88 6.10 14.15
N ASP A 40 3.34 7.21 13.58
CA ASP A 40 3.68 8.43 14.33
C ASP A 40 2.44 9.01 15.03
N CYS A 41 1.31 9.07 14.32
CA CYS A 41 0.05 9.53 14.87
C CYS A 41 -0.38 8.72 16.10
N LEU A 42 -0.20 7.39 16.03
CA LEU A 42 -0.48 6.49 17.14
C LEU A 42 0.52 6.66 18.29
N ALA A 43 1.80 6.86 18.01
CA ALA A 43 2.84 7.06 19.02
C ALA A 43 2.60 8.37 19.80
N VAL A 44 2.34 9.49 19.11
CA VAL A 44 2.02 10.79 19.72
C VAL A 44 0.79 10.68 20.62
N HIS A 45 -0.24 9.97 20.17
CA HIS A 45 -1.43 9.74 20.97
C HIS A 45 -1.12 8.95 22.25
N ASN A 46 -0.39 7.83 22.14
CA ASN A 46 -0.01 7.01 23.30
C ASN A 46 0.86 7.78 24.31
N HIS A 47 1.73 8.69 23.84
CA HIS A 47 2.53 9.54 24.72
C HIS A 47 1.66 10.55 25.48
N SER A 48 0.69 11.15 24.81
CA SER A 48 -0.24 12.14 25.40
C SER A 48 -1.18 11.53 26.44
N LEU A 49 -1.26 10.19 26.45
CA LEU A 49 -2.20 9.41 27.23
C LEU A 49 -1.72 8.96 28.60
N THR A 50 -0.43 9.08 28.87
CA THR A 50 0.17 8.72 30.15
C THR A 50 -0.39 9.53 31.33
N SER A 51 -1.22 10.55 31.07
CA SER A 51 -1.87 11.44 32.03
C SER A 51 -3.38 11.23 32.28
N SER A 52 -4.13 10.41 31.53
CA SER A 52 -5.56 10.18 31.81
C SER A 52 -6.13 8.87 31.20
N PRO A 53 -6.74 7.94 31.97
CA PRO A 53 -7.08 6.60 31.47
C PRO A 53 -8.41 6.46 30.71
N GLU A 54 -9.33 7.43 30.79
CA GLU A 54 -10.75 7.14 30.47
C GLU A 54 -11.25 7.66 29.10
N THR A 55 -10.51 8.53 28.40
CA THR A 55 -11.01 9.22 27.17
C THR A 55 -10.34 8.79 25.86
N ALA A 56 -9.54 7.73 25.87
CA ALA A 56 -8.49 7.56 24.86
C ALA A 56 -8.71 6.51 23.78
N GLN A 57 -9.96 6.37 23.37
CA GLN A 57 -10.31 5.42 22.31
C GLN A 57 -10.21 6.05 20.92
N TRP A 58 -9.93 7.35 20.84
CA TRP A 58 -10.04 8.15 19.63
C TRP A 58 -8.81 9.03 19.39
N ILE A 59 -8.41 9.10 18.12
CA ILE A 59 -7.43 10.04 17.55
C ILE A 59 -8.22 10.89 16.55
N GLY A 60 -8.51 12.14 16.90
CA GLY A 60 -9.47 12.94 16.14
C GLY A 60 -10.80 12.19 16.04
N GLN A 61 -11.29 11.99 14.82
CA GLN A 61 -12.53 11.23 14.55
C GLN A 61 -12.32 9.74 14.28
N CYS A 62 -11.08 9.24 14.38
CA CYS A 62 -10.75 7.84 14.17
C CYS A 62 -10.63 7.08 15.48
N SER A 63 -11.16 5.87 15.56
CA SER A 63 -10.84 5.03 16.71
C SER A 63 -9.39 4.54 16.64
N VAL A 64 -8.71 4.49 17.78
CA VAL A 64 -7.36 3.94 17.91
C VAL A 64 -7.30 2.51 17.37
N ARG A 65 -8.37 1.74 17.57
CA ARG A 65 -8.51 0.38 17.05
C ARG A 65 -8.46 0.35 15.52
N GLN A 66 -9.17 1.24 14.82
CA GLN A 66 -9.15 1.30 13.36
C GLN A 66 -7.74 1.60 12.84
N VAL A 67 -7.04 2.55 13.45
CA VAL A 67 -5.65 2.89 13.08
C VAL A 67 -4.72 1.68 13.29
N LYS A 68 -4.78 1.03 14.46
CA LYS A 68 -4.00 -0.18 14.74
C LYS A 68 -4.29 -1.33 13.77
N THR A 69 -5.57 -1.58 13.49
CA THR A 69 -5.97 -2.63 12.54
C THR A 69 -5.41 -2.34 11.15
N LEU A 70 -5.50 -1.09 10.67
CA LEU A 70 -4.96 -0.76 9.36
C LEU A 70 -3.44 -0.92 9.28
N ILE A 71 -2.69 -0.44 10.28
CA ILE A 71 -1.23 -0.62 10.33
C ILE A 71 -0.85 -2.11 10.32
N ALA A 72 -1.61 -2.96 11.03
CA ALA A 72 -1.38 -4.40 11.04
C ALA A 72 -1.68 -5.02 9.65
N THR A 73 -2.79 -4.64 9.02
CA THR A 73 -3.10 -5.09 7.65
C THR A 73 -2.03 -4.65 6.66
N MET A 74 -1.53 -3.42 6.77
CA MET A 74 -0.44 -2.92 5.94
C MET A 74 0.85 -3.74 6.13
N HIS A 75 1.22 -4.09 7.36
CA HIS A 75 2.37 -4.97 7.61
C HIS A 75 2.18 -6.36 6.99
N ASN A 76 1.02 -6.97 7.17
CA ASN A 76 0.74 -8.29 6.61
C ASN A 76 0.82 -8.31 5.08
N GLU A 77 0.35 -7.25 4.41
CA GLU A 77 0.48 -7.13 2.95
C GLU A 77 1.95 -7.01 2.54
N LEU A 78 2.79 -6.25 3.26
CA LEU A 78 4.24 -6.19 2.99
C LEU A 78 4.92 -7.56 3.14
N GLU A 79 4.55 -8.33 4.16
CA GLU A 79 5.09 -9.69 4.34
C GLU A 79 4.63 -10.62 3.21
N ALA A 80 3.35 -10.55 2.81
CA ALA A 80 2.83 -11.31 1.68
C ALA A 80 3.58 -10.96 0.39
N LEU A 81 3.77 -9.66 0.12
CA LEU A 81 4.55 -9.16 -1.01
C LEU A 81 5.97 -9.68 -1.05
N LEU A 82 6.65 -9.71 0.10
CA LEU A 82 8.01 -10.20 0.20
C LEU A 82 8.08 -11.71 -0.05
N ASN A 83 7.13 -12.47 0.49
CA ASN A 83 7.01 -13.91 0.27
C ASN A 83 6.71 -14.25 -1.20
N ASP A 84 5.87 -13.44 -1.83
CA ASP A 84 5.50 -13.58 -3.23
C ASP A 84 6.66 -13.18 -4.14
N ALA A 85 7.38 -12.09 -3.83
CA ALA A 85 8.61 -11.66 -4.49
C ALA A 85 9.65 -12.80 -4.58
N ASN A 86 9.81 -13.56 -3.50
CA ASN A 86 10.71 -14.73 -3.46
C ASN A 86 10.27 -15.88 -4.37
N GLN A 87 9.02 -15.88 -4.83
CA GLN A 87 8.46 -16.90 -5.73
C GLN A 87 8.44 -16.44 -7.19
N PHE A 88 8.71 -15.15 -7.49
CA PHE A 88 8.65 -14.63 -8.87
C PHE A 88 9.56 -15.38 -9.84
N GLU A 89 10.71 -15.88 -9.40
CA GLU A 89 11.63 -16.66 -10.25
C GLU A 89 11.02 -17.98 -10.75
N ARG A 90 9.97 -18.48 -10.07
CA ARG A 90 9.28 -19.73 -10.41
C ARG A 90 8.08 -19.51 -11.33
N LEU A 91 7.66 -18.26 -11.53
CA LEU A 91 6.49 -17.91 -12.31
C LEU A 91 6.85 -17.70 -13.77
N THR A 92 5.90 -17.97 -14.65
CA THR A 92 5.99 -17.43 -16.01
C THR A 92 5.92 -15.91 -15.96
N LYS A 93 6.47 -15.25 -16.99
CA LYS A 93 6.41 -13.79 -17.12
C LYS A 93 4.97 -13.27 -16.95
N ARG A 94 3.99 -13.96 -17.54
CA ARG A 94 2.58 -13.57 -17.47
C ARG A 94 2.03 -13.64 -16.05
N GLU A 95 2.24 -14.77 -15.37
CA GLU A 95 1.78 -14.97 -13.98
C GLU A 95 2.41 -13.94 -13.04
N GLY A 96 3.71 -13.64 -13.21
CA GLY A 96 4.37 -12.60 -12.41
C GLY A 96 3.74 -11.22 -12.57
N TYR A 97 3.38 -10.82 -13.79
CA TYR A 97 2.70 -9.53 -14.00
C TYR A 97 1.25 -9.52 -13.51
N GLU A 98 0.51 -10.63 -13.63
CA GLU A 98 -0.86 -10.74 -13.09
C GLU A 98 -0.84 -10.67 -11.54
N GLN A 99 0.13 -11.31 -10.91
CA GLN A 99 0.34 -11.23 -9.47
C GLN A 99 0.76 -9.81 -9.04
N LEU A 100 1.71 -9.19 -9.74
CA LEU A 100 2.10 -7.80 -9.48
C LEU A 100 0.90 -6.83 -9.61
N ALA A 101 0.04 -7.01 -10.61
CA ALA A 101 -1.15 -6.17 -10.77
C ALA A 101 -2.12 -6.31 -9.59
N THR A 102 -2.28 -7.51 -9.07
CA THR A 102 -3.10 -7.78 -7.87
C THR A 102 -2.54 -7.04 -6.66
N HIS A 103 -1.24 -7.15 -6.43
CA HIS A 103 -0.53 -6.45 -5.37
C HIS A 103 -0.61 -4.93 -5.48
N VAL A 104 -0.41 -4.36 -6.67
CA VAL A 104 -0.56 -2.93 -6.92
C VAL A 104 -1.95 -2.46 -6.51
N ASN A 105 -3.00 -3.22 -6.85
CA ASN A 105 -4.37 -2.87 -6.50
C ASN A 105 -4.63 -2.92 -4.99
N HIS A 106 -4.13 -3.95 -4.30
CA HIS A 106 -4.22 -4.04 -2.84
C HIS A 106 -3.51 -2.89 -2.13
N VAL A 107 -2.25 -2.63 -2.50
CA VAL A 107 -1.45 -1.52 -1.93
C VAL A 107 -2.16 -0.19 -2.15
N ARG A 108 -2.70 0.06 -3.35
CA ARG A 108 -3.47 1.29 -3.62
C ARG A 108 -4.73 1.40 -2.77
N HIS A 109 -5.44 0.30 -2.55
CA HIS A 109 -6.61 0.30 -1.68
C HIS A 109 -6.24 0.63 -0.23
N LEU A 110 -5.18 0.04 0.29
CA LEU A 110 -4.65 0.33 1.61
C LEU A 110 -4.20 1.79 1.74
N ASN A 111 -3.55 2.34 0.71
CA ASN A 111 -3.19 3.76 0.67
C ASN A 111 -4.41 4.67 0.77
N GLN A 112 -5.50 4.35 0.07
CA GLN A 112 -6.75 5.11 0.13
C GLN A 112 -7.38 5.06 1.53
N GLN A 113 -7.39 3.88 2.17
CA GLN A 113 -7.84 3.74 3.55
C GLN A 113 -6.98 4.56 4.51
N ALA A 114 -5.65 4.51 4.36
CA ALA A 114 -4.72 5.22 5.22
C ALA A 114 -4.87 6.75 5.10
N LYS A 115 -5.00 7.27 3.87
CA LYS A 115 -5.32 8.69 3.64
C LYS A 115 -6.62 9.11 4.31
N THR A 116 -7.64 8.28 4.22
CA THR A 116 -8.94 8.54 4.85
C THR A 116 -8.79 8.61 6.36
N LEU A 117 -8.10 7.65 6.98
CA LEU A 117 -7.88 7.66 8.43
C LEU A 117 -7.01 8.82 8.89
N LEU A 118 -5.95 9.19 8.14
CA LEU A 118 -5.13 10.37 8.46
C LEU A 118 -5.93 11.67 8.38
N CYS A 119 -6.78 11.81 7.35
CA CYS A 119 -7.68 12.95 7.23
C CYS A 119 -8.59 13.06 8.46
N LEU A 120 -9.27 11.97 8.83
CA LEU A 120 -10.15 11.92 10.00
C LEU A 120 -9.41 12.12 11.33
N ALA A 121 -8.16 11.63 11.45
CA ALA A 121 -7.32 11.82 12.62
C ALA A 121 -6.87 13.28 12.81
N SER A 122 -6.84 14.07 11.73
CA SER A 122 -6.52 15.50 11.77
C SER A 122 -7.73 16.39 12.14
N LEU A 123 -8.94 15.84 12.16
CA LEU A 123 -10.15 16.57 12.52
C LEU A 123 -10.35 16.64 14.04
N PRO A 124 -10.88 17.74 14.58
CA PRO A 124 -11.20 17.84 15.99
C PRO A 124 -12.32 16.87 16.40
N THR A 125 -12.22 16.35 17.62
CA THR A 125 -13.32 15.69 18.33
C THR A 125 -14.33 16.75 18.74
N GLY A 126 -15.57 16.65 18.23
CA GLY A 126 -16.67 17.54 18.58
C GLY A 126 -17.21 17.34 19.99
#